data_AF-C8XK27-F1
#
_entry.id   AF-C8XK27-F1
#
_cell.length_a   1.000
_cell.length_b   1.000
_cell.length_c   1.000
_cell.angle_alpha   90.00
_cell.angle_beta   90.00
_cell.angle_gamma   90.00
#
_symmetry.space_group_name_H-M   'P 1'
#
loop_
_entity.id
_entity.type
_entity.pdbx_description
1 polymer ?
#
loop_
_entity_poly.entity_id
_entity_poly.type
_entity_poly.pdbx_seq_one_letter_code
_entity_poly.pdbx_strand_id
1 'polypeptide(L)' 'MSVERLHLCIEVGRAGDLITGTLTLPSGRVRTFTGRLGLFSAIDDEIENVAPQGAPEGTEDVDR' A
#
# COMPACT_ATOMS: atom_id res chain seq x y z
N MET A 1 -5.92 19.93 15.34
CA MET A 1 -5.53 19.53 13.97
C MET A 1 -6.80 19.18 13.21
N SER A 2 -7.04 19.79 12.05
CA SER A 2 -8.19 19.44 11.18
C SER A 2 -7.78 18.34 10.21
N VAL A 3 -8.59 17.29 10.11
CA VAL A 3 -8.45 16.27 9.06
C VAL A 3 -9.07 16.83 7.80
N GLU A 4 -8.28 16.94 6.74
CA GLU A 4 -8.74 17.41 5.43
C GLU A 4 -9.01 16.23 4.50
N ARG A 5 -10.19 16.26 3.84
CA ARG A 5 -10.55 15.25 2.84
C ARG A 5 -9.95 15.62 1.49
N LEU A 6 -9.19 14.70 0.92
CA LEU A 6 -8.62 14.79 -0.42
C LEU A 6 -9.30 13.79 -1.35
N HIS A 7 -9.39 14.13 -2.63
CA HIS A 7 -9.91 13.23 -3.66
C HIS A 7 -8.73 12.62 -4.44
N LEU A 8 -8.65 11.29 -4.44
CA LEU A 8 -7.62 10.52 -5.13
C LEU A 8 -8.26 9.68 -6.23
N CYS A 9 -7.82 9.87 -7.47
CA CYS A 9 -8.16 9.01 -8.60
C CYS A 9 -6.90 8.30 -9.08
N ILE A 10 -6.97 7.00 -9.31
CA ILE A 10 -5.87 6.18 -9.83
C ILE A 10 -6.38 5.43 -11.05
N GLU A 11 -5.67 5.59 -12.16
CA GLU A 11 -5.87 4.84 -13.39
C GLU A 11 -4.75 3.82 -13.52
N VAL A 12 -5.12 2.55 -13.68
CA VAL A 12 -4.19 1.44 -13.88
C VAL A 12 -4.22 1.07 -15.36
N GLY A 13 -3.06 1.17 -16.01
CA GLY A 13 -2.93 0.78 -17.42
C GLY A 13 -3.16 -0.72 -17.62
N ARG A 14 -3.50 -1.14 -18.85
CA ARG A 14 -3.78 -2.56 -19.20
C ARG A 14 -2.65 -3.54 -18.87
N ALA A 15 -1.41 -3.05 -18.77
CA ALA A 15 -0.25 -3.84 -18.39
C ALA A 15 -0.12 -4.04 -16.87
N GLY A 16 -0.98 -3.43 -16.04
CA GLY A 16 -0.95 -3.52 -14.57
C GLY A 16 0.21 -2.79 -13.90
N ASP A 17 1.32 -2.58 -14.62
CA ASP A 17 2.56 -2.10 -14.03
C ASP A 17 2.64 -0.59 -13.88
N LEU A 18 2.00 0.19 -14.77
CA LEU A 18 2.05 1.65 -14.73
C LEU A 18 0.73 2.20 -14.19
N ILE A 19 0.84 3.05 -13.17
CA ILE A 19 -0.28 3.83 -12.64
C ILE A 19 -0.07 5.31 -12.90
N THR A 20 -1.15 5.97 -13.26
CA THR A 20 -1.25 7.42 -13.28
C THR A 20 -2.35 7.82 -12.33
N GLY A 21 -2.16 8.88 -11.57
CA GLY A 21 -3.17 9.33 -10.63
C GLY A 21 -3.24 10.83 -10.48
N THR A 22 -4.39 11.29 -10.01
CA THR A 22 -4.66 12.71 -9.74
C THR A 22 -5.11 12.87 -8.29
N LEU A 23 -4.47 13.80 -7.59
CA LEU A 23 -4.81 14.20 -6.23
C LEU A 23 -5.38 15.63 -6.26
N THR A 24 -6.63 15.79 -5.85
CA THR A 24 -7.26 17.10 -5.66
C THR A 24 -7.25 17.45 -4.18
N LEU A 25 -6.52 18.51 -3.84
CA LEU A 25 -6.45 19.04 -2.49
C LEU A 25 -7.70 19.89 -2.18
N PRO A 26 -8.05 20.11 -0.90
CA PRO A 26 -9.15 20.99 -0.51
C PRO A 26 -9.02 22.43 -1.02
N SER A 27 -7.78 22.88 -1.25
CA SER A 27 -7.50 24.16 -1.89
C SER A 27 -7.89 24.24 -3.37
N GLY A 28 -8.37 23.13 -3.96
CA GLY A 28 -8.66 23.01 -5.38
C GLY A 28 -7.41 22.74 -6.23
N ARG A 29 -6.21 22.75 -5.65
CA ARG A 29 -4.98 22.43 -6.39
C ARG A 29 -4.96 20.94 -6.74
N VAL A 30 -4.80 20.66 -8.04
CA VAL A 30 -4.64 19.31 -8.58
C VAL A 30 -3.15 18.99 -8.73
N ARG A 31 -2.76 17.77 -8.35
CA ARG A 31 -1.43 17.21 -8.58
C ARG A 31 -1.56 15.89 -9.33
N THR A 32 -0.73 15.69 -10.34
CA THR A 32 -0.66 14.43 -11.08
C THR A 32 0.60 13.66 -10.68
N PHE A 33 0.51 12.34 -10.62
CA PHE A 33 1.65 11.47 -10.40
C PHE A 33 1.61 10.27 -11.33
N THR A 34 2.80 9.74 -11.63
CA THR A 34 2.97 8.51 -12.40
C THR A 34 3.91 7.62 -11.60
N GLY A 35 3.53 6.36 -11.42
CA GLY A 35 4.30 5.38 -10.65
C GLY A 35 4.14 3.99 -11.24
N ARG A 36 4.84 3.02 -10.64
CA ARG A 36 4.62 1.61 -10.96
C ARG A 36 3.95 0.89 -9.79
N LEU A 37 2.90 0.11 -10.06
CA LEU A 37 2.15 -0.61 -9.02
C LEU A 37 3.07 -1.59 -8.26
N GLY A 38 3.95 -2.27 -9.00
CA GLY A 38 4.89 -3.24 -8.46
C GLY A 38 6.06 -2.68 -7.61
N LEU A 39 6.28 -1.36 -7.58
CA LEU A 39 7.31 -0.78 -6.70
C LEU A 39 6.84 -0.67 -5.25
N PHE A 40 5.53 -0.54 -5.02
CA PHE A 40 4.98 -0.52 -3.66
C PHE A 40 4.79 -1.94 -3.12
N SER A 41 4.39 -2.89 -3.98
CA SER A 41 4.31 -4.31 -3.58
C SER A 41 5.67 -4.95 -3.35
N ALA A 42 6.70 -4.64 -4.15
CA ALA A 42 8.04 -5.21 -3.93
C ALA A 42 8.66 -4.75 -2.60
N ILE A 43 8.37 -3.51 -2.17
CA ILE A 43 8.81 -3.00 -0.86
C ILE A 43 8.00 -3.65 0.27
N ASP A 44 6.68 -3.79 0.12
CA ASP A 44 5.85 -4.50 1.10
C ASP A 44 6.24 -5.99 1.21
N ASP A 45 6.45 -6.67 0.09
CA ASP A 45 6.91 -8.07 0.04
C ASP A 45 8.31 -8.20 0.66
N GLU A 46 9.22 -7.26 0.42
CA GLU A 46 10.56 -7.28 1.03
C GLU A 46 10.50 -6.97 2.54
N ILE A 47 9.61 -6.08 2.99
CA ILE A 47 9.36 -5.84 4.42
C ILE A 47 8.71 -7.05 5.09
N GLU A 48 7.74 -7.71 4.44
CA GLU A 48 7.04 -8.89 4.93
C GLU A 48 7.98 -10.10 4.97
N ASN A 49 8.89 -10.23 4.01
CA ASN A 49 9.93 -11.27 4.00
C ASN A 49 11.07 -11.01 5.00
N VAL A 50 11.28 -9.76 5.43
CA VAL A 50 12.28 -9.38 6.44
C VAL A 50 11.68 -9.31 7.85
N ALA A 51 10.35 -9.25 7.98
CA ALA A 51 9.67 -9.35 9.25
C ALA A 51 9.96 -10.74 9.87
N PRO A 52 10.49 -10.80 11.11
CA PRO A 52 10.73 -12.07 11.77
C PRO A 52 9.39 -12.79 11.91
N GLN A 53 9.24 -13.93 11.23
CA GLN A 53 8.07 -14.78 11.41
C GLN A 53 7.97 -15.10 12.90
N GLY A 54 6.86 -14.66 13.51
CA GLY A 54 6.57 -14.92 14.91
C GLY A 54 6.81 -16.40 15.21
N ALA A 55 7.45 -16.66 16.35
CA ALA A 55 7.76 -18.02 16.78
C ALA A 55 6.51 -18.90 16.61
N PRO A 56 6.66 -20.15 16.10
CA PRO A 56 5.52 -21.04 15.95
C PRO A 56 4.81 -21.14 17.31
N GLU A 57 3.54 -20.73 17.34
CA GLU A 57 2.68 -20.98 18.49
C GLU A 57 2.58 -22.50 18.62
N GLY A 58 3.41 -23.07 19.49
CA GLY A 58 3.29 -24.46 19.89
C GLY A 58 1.92 -24.63 20.51
N THR A 59 1.02 -25.30 19.81
CA THR A 59 -0.17 -25.88 20.41
C THR A 59 0.29 -27.08 21.23
N GLU A 60 0.81 -26.83 22.44
CA GLU A 60 0.86 -27.89 23.44
C GLU A 60 -0.58 -28.22 23.79
N ASP A 61 -1.05 -29.35 23.25
CA ASP A 61 -2.28 -30.01 23.68
C ASP A 61 -2.15 -30.29 25.18
N VAL A 62 -2.90 -29.54 25.98
CA VAL A 62 -2.96 -29.72 27.43
C VAL A 62 -3.79 -30.96 27.72
N ASP A 63 -3.18 -32.14 27.60
CA ASP A 63 -3.77 -33.38 28.09
C ASP A 63 -2.68 -34.34 28.61
N ARG A 64 -2.20 -34.07 29.85
CA ARG A 64 -2.04 -35.04 30.96
C ARG A 64 -1.30 -34.47 32.16
#